data_AF-A0A4P9ZLK8-F1
#
_entry.id   AF-A0A4P9ZLK8-F1
#
_cell.length_a   1.000
_cell.length_b   1.000
_cell.length_c   1.000
_cell.angle_alpha   90.00
_cell.angle_beta   90.00
_cell.angle_gamma   90.00
#
_symmetry.space_group_name_H-M   'P 1'
#
loop_
_entity.id
_entity.type
_entity.pdbx_description
1 polymer ?
#
loop_
_entity_poly.entity_id
_entity_poly.type
_entity_poly.pdbx_seq_one_letter_code
_entity_poly.pdbx_strand_id
1 'polypeptide(L)' 'LRQGSSPASTYGYEFRQLACDVPWGDAALIDKFCFGLRGDVKDLLLIMPDPATLSEAIPQAVRCDNCLYERRQEK' A
#
# COMPACT_ATOMS: atom_id res chain seq x y z
N LEU A 1 3.58 11.06 -3.63
CA LEU A 1 2.23 10.56 -3.33
C LEU A 1 2.20 10.02 -1.90
N ARG A 2 1.08 10.17 -1.18
CA ARG A 2 0.83 9.55 0.13
C ARG A 2 -0.63 9.10 0.18
N GLN A 3 -0.94 8.03 0.90
CA GLN A 3 -2.30 7.50 1.06
C GLN A 3 -3.24 8.52 1.72
N GLY A 4 -2.77 9.21 2.77
CA GLY A 4 -3.58 10.20 3.49
C GLY A 4 -4.87 9.60 4.06
N SER A 5 -6.00 10.26 3.83
CA SER A 5 -7.33 9.78 4.20
C SER A 5 -7.97 8.88 3.14
N SER A 6 -7.35 8.74 1.96
CA SER A 6 -7.89 7.93 0.87
C SER A 6 -7.75 6.44 1.17
N PRO A 7 -8.62 5.59 0.60
CA PRO A 7 -8.43 4.14 0.62
C PRO A 7 -7.09 3.73 0.02
N ALA A 8 -6.50 2.66 0.53
CA ALA A 8 -5.25 2.12 0.00
C ALA A 8 -5.38 1.67 -1.47
N SER A 9 -6.58 1.32 -1.92
CA SER A 9 -6.87 0.95 -3.32
C SER A 9 -6.72 2.12 -4.27
N THR A 10 -7.28 3.28 -3.93
CA THR A 10 -7.12 4.52 -4.71
C THR A 10 -5.66 4.95 -4.75
N TYR A 11 -5.00 4.96 -3.59
CA TYR A 11 -3.57 5.27 -3.49
C TYR A 11 -2.70 4.31 -4.33
N GLY A 12 -2.95 3.00 -4.23
CA GLY A 12 -2.19 1.99 -4.97
C GLY A 12 -2.38 2.08 -6.49
N TYR A 13 -3.59 2.42 -6.95
CA TYR A 13 -3.85 2.67 -8.37
C TYR A 13 -3.06 3.88 -8.88
N GLU A 14 -3.18 5.03 -8.21
CA GLU A 14 -2.45 6.26 -8.58
C GLU A 14 -0.94 6.06 -8.54
N PHE A 15 -0.44 5.36 -7.51
CA PHE A 15 0.98 5.02 -7.40
C PHE A 15 1.45 4.18 -8.59
N ARG A 16 0.69 3.14 -8.95
CA ARG A 16 1.03 2.26 -10.08
C ARG A 16 1.06 3.02 -11.40
N GLN A 17 0.10 3.92 -11.62
CA GLN A 17 0.08 4.74 -12.84
C GLN A 17 1.35 5.59 -12.96
N LEU A 18 1.76 6.25 -11.88
CA LEU A 18 2.99 7.03 -11.86
C LEU A 18 4.24 6.15 -11.98
N ALA A 19 4.21 4.94 -11.40
CA ALA A 19 5.31 3.99 -11.42
C ALA A 19 5.64 3.49 -12.84
N CYS A 20 4.66 3.46 -13.76
CA CYS A 20 4.87 3.06 -15.15
C CYS A 20 5.83 3.99 -15.92
N ASP A 21 5.93 5.26 -15.50
CA ASP A 21 6.73 6.28 -16.21
C ASP A 21 8.14 6.46 -15.63
N VAL A 22 8.49 5.74 -14.55
CA VAL A 22 9.79 5.86 -13.87
C VAL A 22 10.61 4.57 -14.04
N PRO A 23 11.92 4.67 -14.34
CA PRO A 23 12.77 3.49 -14.56
C PRO A 23 13.23 2.83 -13.25
N TRP A 24 12.37 2.78 -12.23
CA TRP A 24 12.70 2.21 -10.93
C TRP A 24 12.38 0.72 -10.89
N GLY A 25 13.25 -0.06 -10.25
CA GLY A 25 12.98 -1.48 -9.99
C GLY A 25 11.99 -1.69 -8.84
N ASP A 26 11.44 -2.90 -8.74
CA ASP A 26 10.43 -3.26 -7.75
C ASP A 26 10.84 -2.92 -6.31
N ALA A 27 12.08 -3.21 -5.90
CA ALA A 27 12.53 -2.89 -4.54
C ALA A 27 12.40 -1.39 -4.19
N ALA A 28 12.77 -0.51 -5.12
CA ALA A 28 12.65 0.93 -4.93
C ALA A 28 11.18 1.41 -4.99
N LEU A 29 10.38 0.80 -5.85
CA LEU A 29 8.95 1.08 -5.96
C LEU A 29 8.20 0.64 -4.69
N ILE A 30 8.52 -0.53 -4.14
CA ILE A 30 7.95 -1.06 -2.91
C ILE A 30 8.33 -0.17 -1.73
N ASP A 31 9.61 0.17 -1.56
CA ASP A 31 10.04 1.07 -0.48
C ASP A 31 9.30 2.41 -0.54
N LYS A 32 9.22 3.01 -1.73
CA LYS A 32 8.51 4.28 -1.92
C LYS A 32 7.00 4.15 -1.69
N PHE A 33 6.40 3.06 -2.17
CA PHE A 33 4.98 2.76 -1.99
C PHE A 33 4.66 2.62 -0.50
N CYS A 34 5.40 1.77 0.20
CA CYS A 34 5.28 1.53 1.63
C CYS A 34 5.48 2.82 2.41
N PHE A 35 6.48 3.64 2.08
CA PHE A 35 6.70 4.94 2.72
C PHE A 35 5.48 5.87 2.66
N GLY A 36 4.72 5.84 1.55
CA GLY A 36 3.53 6.66 1.36
C GLY A 36 2.27 6.15 2.06
N LEU A 37 2.24 4.91 2.56
CA LEU A 37 1.09 4.35 3.27
C LEU A 37 0.82 5.01 4.63
N ARG A 38 -0.43 4.90 5.10
CA ARG A 38 -0.85 5.32 6.44
C ARG A 38 -0.22 4.43 7.50
N GLY A 39 0.02 5.00 8.69
CA GLY A 39 0.75 4.32 9.78
C GLY A 39 0.13 2.99 10.20
N ASP A 40 -1.17 2.97 10.43
CA ASP A 40 -1.92 1.76 10.79
C ASP A 40 -1.86 0.64 9.73
N VAL A 41 -1.85 1.01 8.44
CA VAL A 41 -1.68 0.07 7.33
C VAL A 41 -0.26 -0.49 7.32
N LYS A 42 0.76 0.35 7.56
CA LYS A 42 2.16 -0.09 7.68
C LYS A 42 2.34 -1.06 8.84
N ASP A 43 1.75 -0.75 9.99
CA ASP A 43 1.85 -1.60 11.19
C ASP A 43 1.30 -3.01 10.91
N LEU A 44 0.20 -3.11 10.16
CA LEU A 44 -0.37 -4.40 9.77
C LEU A 44 0.42 -5.10 8.65
N LEU A 45 1.11 -4.36 7.79
CA LEU A 45 1.99 -4.94 6.78
C LEU A 45 3.23 -5.61 7.39
N LEU A 46 3.71 -5.17 8.56
CA LEU A 46 4.88 -5.77 9.23
C LEU A 46 4.70 -7.25 9.61
N ILE A 47 3.46 -7.73 9.69
CA ILE A 47 3.17 -9.15 10.00
C ILE A 47 2.95 -10.00 8.74
N MET A 48 3.00 -9.39 7.55
CA MET A 48 2.82 -10.07 6.28
C MET A 48 4.17 -10.45 5.68
N PRO A 49 4.24 -11.47 4.80
CA PRO A 49 5.45 -11.74 4.03
C PRO A 49 5.82 -10.55 3.13
N ASP A 50 7.10 -10.23 3.06
CA ASP A 50 7.61 -9.16 2.21
C ASP A 50 7.25 -9.43 0.73
N PRO A 51 6.62 -8.47 0.04
CA PRO A 51 6.29 -8.62 -1.38
C PRO A 51 7.56 -8.55 -2.23
N ALA A 52 7.63 -9.37 -3.28
CA ALA A 52 8.74 -9.33 -4.23
C ALA A 52 8.51 -8.29 -5.34
N THR A 53 7.24 -7.94 -5.61
CA THR A 53 6.87 -7.01 -6.68
C THR A 53 5.86 -5.96 -6.20
N LEU A 54 5.82 -4.81 -6.86
CA LEU A 54 4.80 -3.78 -6.60
C LEU A 54 3.38 -4.33 -6.82
N SER A 55 3.22 -5.27 -7.75
CA SER A 55 1.95 -5.93 -8.04
C SER A 55 1.44 -6.80 -6.89
N GLU A 56 2.33 -7.29 -6.01
CA GLU A 56 1.99 -8.01 -4.77
C GLU A 56 1.80 -7.04 -3.59
N ALA A 57 2.63 -6.01 -3.49
CA ALA A 57 2.58 -5.04 -2.39
C ALA A 57 1.25 -4.28 -2.33
N ILE A 58 0.71 -3.87 -3.49
CA ILE A 58 -0.55 -3.13 -3.57
C ILE A 58 -1.73 -3.93 -2.99
N PRO A 59 -2.05 -5.16 -3.45
CA PRO A 59 -3.17 -5.92 -2.89
C PRO A 59 -2.98 -6.28 -1.41
N GLN A 60 -1.74 -6.48 -0.94
CA GLN A 60 -1.46 -6.66 0.49
C GLN A 60 -1.88 -5.41 1.30
N ALA A 61 -1.48 -4.21 0.86
CA ALA A 61 -1.85 -2.96 1.52
C ALA A 61 -3.36 -2.72 1.49
N VAL A 62 -4.03 -3.03 0.37
CA VAL A 62 -5.50 -2.95 0.24
C VAL A 62 -6.20 -3.87 1.24
N ARG A 63 -5.73 -5.11 1.37
CA ARG A 63 -6.30 -6.06 2.33
C ARG A 63 -6.14 -5.56 3.78
N CYS A 64 -4.99 -4.98 4.09
CA CYS A 64 -4.73 -4.39 5.42
C CYS A 64 -5.68 -3.23 5.72
N ASP A 65 -5.82 -2.28 4.78
CA ASP A 65 -6.71 -1.13 4.92
C ASP A 65 -8.19 -1.54 5.05
N ASN A 66 -8.63 -2.53 4.27
CA ASN A 66 -9.99 -3.07 4.36
C ASN A 66 -10.25 -3.71 5.74
N CYS A 67 -9.31 -4.51 6.26
CA CYS A 67 -9.44 -5.11 7.59
C CYS A 67 -9.53 -4.04 8.69
N LEU A 68 -8.75 -2.97 8.57
CA LEU A 68 -8.82 -1.83 9.49
C LEU A 68 -10.14 -1.07 9.36
N TYR A 69 -10.68 -0.93 8.15
CA TYR A 69 -11.98 -0.33 7.91
C TYR A 69 -13.10 -1.14 8.56
N GLU A 70 -13.15 -2.45 8.31
CA GLU A 70 -14.14 -3.37 8.91
C GLU A 70 -14.13 -3.29 10.44
N ARG A 71 -12.95 -3.37 11.08
CA ARG A 71 -12.80 -3.23 12.54
C ARG A 71 -13.28 -1.88 13.10
N ARG A 72 -13.29 -0.81 12.29
CA ARG A 72 -13.85 0.48 12.70
C ARG A 72 -15.37 0.52 12.60
N GLN A 73 -15.97 -0.27 11.70
CA GLN A 73 -17.42 -0.37 11.54
C GLN A 73 -18.08 -1.26 12.61
N GLU A 74 -17.30 -2.16 13.23
CA GLU A 74 -17.77 -3.01 14.33
C GLU A 74 -17.95 -2.26 15.67
N LYS A 75 -17.54 -0.98 15.73
CA LYS A 75 -17.66 -0.10 16.91
C LYS A 75 -18.83 0.85 16.78
#